data_AF-A0A1Q6II85-F1
#
_entry.id   AF-A0A1Q6II85-F1
#
_cell.length_a   1.000
_cell.length_b   1.000
_cell.length_c   1.000
_cell.angle_alpha   90.00
_cell.angle_beta   90.00
_cell.angle_gamma   90.00
#
_symmetry.space_group_name_H-M   'P 1'
#
loop_
_entity.id
_entity.type
_entity.pdbx_description
1 polymer ?
#
loop_
_entity_poly.entity_id
_entity_poly.type
_entity_poly.pdbx_seq_one_letter_code
_entity_poly.pdbx_strand_id
1 'polypeptide(L)'
;MNQNYKQYFTLNDASHNFSKDRNKFGYYHSIVIDPHHDLVFRTYRKGEHSPYDGLQVYQQNCLIADYQTPKNFTFLGYISPWFYASGPLDYDNEQMIIYRFNLNDL
;
A
#
# COMPACT_ATOMS: atom_id res chain seq x y z
N MET A 1 -6.73 6.14 8.45
CA MET A 1 -7.20 6.84 7.22
C MET A 1 -8.32 7.81 7.60
N ASN A 2 -8.38 8.98 6.96
CA ASN A 2 -9.46 9.95 7.17
C ASN A 2 -10.75 9.43 6.51
N GLN A 3 -11.81 9.23 7.29
CA GLN A 3 -13.08 8.66 6.81
C GLN A 3 -14.14 9.71 6.50
N ASN A 4 -13.80 11.01 6.53
CA ASN A 4 -14.72 12.10 6.24
C ASN A 4 -14.94 12.27 4.72
N TYR A 5 -15.39 11.19 4.08
CA TYR A 5 -15.70 11.16 2.65
C TYR A 5 -16.91 12.03 2.35
N LYS A 6 -16.86 12.70 1.20
CA LYS A 6 -18.04 13.38 0.68
C LYS A 6 -19.04 12.34 0.18
N GLN A 7 -20.29 12.47 0.59
CA GLN A 7 -21.37 11.68 0.03
C GLN A 7 -21.83 12.29 -1.30
N TYR A 8 -22.02 11.44 -2.30
CA TYR A 8 -22.59 11.81 -3.60
C TYR A 8 -23.94 11.10 -3.76
N PHE A 9 -24.89 11.79 -4.39
CA PHE A 9 -26.26 11.28 -4.57
C PHE A 9 -26.51 10.76 -6.00
N THR A 10 -25.54 10.93 -6.91
CA THR A 10 -25.58 10.39 -8.27
C THR A 10 -24.30 9.62 -8.58
N LEU A 11 -24.43 8.60 -9.44
CA LEU A 11 -23.26 7.86 -9.93
C LEU A 11 -22.32 8.76 -10.73
N ASN A 12 -22.86 9.71 -11.50
CA ASN A 12 -22.06 10.61 -12.32
C ASN A 12 -21.15 11.50 -11.46
N ASP A 13 -21.69 12.07 -10.37
CA ASP A 13 -20.89 12.89 -9.44
C ASP A 13 -19.84 12.04 -8.71
N ALA A 14 -20.20 10.82 -8.30
CA ALA A 14 -19.26 9.91 -7.65
C ALA A 14 -18.11 9.53 -8.59
N SER A 15 -18.40 9.15 -9.84
CA SER A 15 -17.40 8.80 -10.85
C SER A 15 -16.51 10.00 -11.20
N HIS A 16 -17.10 11.19 -11.35
CA HIS A 16 -16.35 12.41 -11.65
C HIS A 16 -15.34 12.77 -10.55
N ASN A 17 -15.68 12.51 -9.28
CA ASN A 17 -14.82 12.86 -8.15
C ASN A 17 -13.96 11.70 -7.62
N PHE A 18 -14.14 10.47 -8.11
CA PHE A 18 -13.49 9.27 -7.59
C PHE A 18 -11.97 9.40 -7.46
N SER A 19 -11.29 9.82 -8.53
CA SER A 19 -9.82 9.94 -8.52
C SER A 19 -9.35 11.01 -7.52
N LYS A 20 -10.07 12.13 -7.44
CA LYS A 20 -9.75 13.24 -6.54
C LYS A 20 -9.90 12.82 -5.08
N ASP A 21 -10.99 12.14 -4.74
CA ASP A 21 -11.22 11.66 -3.38
C ASP A 21 -10.24 10.56 -2.98
N ARG A 22 -9.96 9.63 -3.90
CA ARG A 22 -8.96 8.57 -3.70
C ARG A 22 -7.59 9.15 -3.39
N ASN A 23 -7.16 10.19 -4.12
CA ASN A 23 -5.90 10.88 -3.86
C ASN A 23 -5.91 11.69 -2.56
N LYS A 24 -7.06 12.27 -2.19
CA LYS A 24 -7.19 13.08 -0.96
C LYS A 24 -7.17 12.24 0.31
N PHE A 25 -7.93 11.14 0.34
CA PHE A 25 -8.19 10.36 1.56
C PHE A 25 -7.29 9.13 1.71
N GLY A 26 -6.74 8.63 0.60
CA GLY A 26 -6.00 7.37 0.57
C GLY A 26 -6.92 6.16 0.39
N TYR A 27 -6.33 4.98 0.22
CA TYR A 27 -7.05 3.74 -0.06
C TYR A 27 -6.16 2.51 0.16
N TYR A 28 -6.77 1.35 0.42
CA TYR A 28 -6.05 0.07 0.42
C TYR A 28 -5.69 -0.35 -1.01
N HIS A 29 -4.45 -0.76 -1.23
CA HIS A 29 -3.92 -0.98 -2.58
C HIS A 29 -3.74 -2.46 -2.93
N SER A 30 -3.01 -3.22 -2.12
CA SER A 30 -2.76 -4.65 -2.39
C SER A 30 -2.81 -5.48 -1.11
N ILE A 31 -3.10 -6.77 -1.27
CA ILE A 31 -3.00 -7.80 -0.24
C ILE A 31 -2.20 -8.95 -0.84
N VAL A 32 -1.18 -9.42 -0.12
CA VAL A 32 -0.35 -10.58 -0.48
C VAL A 32 -0.27 -11.50 0.72
N ILE A 33 -0.47 -12.79 0.48
CA ILE A 33 -0.37 -13.83 1.51
C ILE A 33 0.97 -14.52 1.32
N ASP A 34 1.78 -14.58 2.36
CA ASP A 34 3.00 -15.35 2.40
C ASP A 34 2.80 -16.62 3.24
N PRO A 35 2.55 -17.77 2.60
CA PRO A 35 2.29 -19.02 3.32
C PRO A 35 3.54 -19.58 4.00
N HIS A 36 4.75 -19.13 3.64
CA HIS A 36 5.98 -19.63 4.25
C HIS A 36 6.15 -19.18 5.69
N HIS A 37 5.66 -17.98 6.01
CA HIS A 37 5.75 -17.38 7.35
C HIS A 37 4.39 -17.21 8.04
N ASP A 38 3.30 -17.66 7.41
CA ASP A 38 1.92 -17.43 7.87
C ASP A 38 1.62 -15.93 8.08
N LEU A 39 2.07 -15.10 7.13
CA LEU A 39 1.92 -13.65 7.16
C LEU A 39 1.01 -13.15 6.04
N VAL A 40 0.25 -12.10 6.32
CA VAL A 40 -0.50 -11.35 5.31
C VAL A 40 0.00 -9.91 5.29
N PHE A 41 0.43 -9.47 4.12
CA PHE A 41 0.92 -8.13 3.85
C PHE A 41 -0.16 -7.33 3.14
N ARG A 42 -0.50 -6.15 3.67
CA ARG A 42 -1.48 -5.25 3.07
C ARG A 42 -0.87 -3.86 2.88
N THR A 43 -0.71 -3.44 1.63
CA THR A 43 -0.27 -2.07 1.34
C THR A 43 -1.46 -1.12 1.26
N TYR A 44 -1.24 0.12 1.68
CA TYR A 44 -2.23 1.18 1.56
C TYR A 44 -1.57 2.50 1.19
N ARG A 45 -2.28 3.30 0.39
CA ARG A 45 -1.91 4.67 0.04
C ARG A 45 -2.46 5.62 1.08
N LYS A 46 -1.62 6.52 1.57
CA LYS A 46 -2.10 7.71 2.30
C LYS A 46 -2.44 8.80 1.28
N GLY A 47 -3.29 9.74 1.67
CA GLY A 47 -3.62 10.87 0.80
C GLY A 47 -2.42 11.77 0.49
N GLU A 48 -2.61 12.72 -0.43
CA GLU A 48 -1.59 13.69 -0.90
C GLU A 48 -0.94 14.51 0.23
N HIS A 49 -1.61 14.65 1.37
CA HIS A 49 -1.08 15.32 2.57
C HIS A 49 0.10 14.57 3.22
N SER A 50 0.35 13.31 2.85
CA SER A 50 1.41 12.49 3.44
C SER A 50 2.48 12.13 2.40
N PRO A 51 3.76 12.40 2.69
CA PRO A 51 4.87 12.01 1.81
C PRO A 51 5.15 10.49 1.84
N TYR A 52 4.43 9.74 2.68
CA TYR A 52 4.60 8.31 2.88
C TYR A 52 3.31 7.54 2.61
N ASP A 53 3.43 6.23 2.44
CA ASP A 53 2.34 5.26 2.42
C ASP A 53 2.47 4.33 3.64
N GLY A 54 1.86 3.14 3.59
CA GLY A 54 2.12 2.14 4.63
C GLY A 54 1.91 0.70 4.22
N LEU A 55 2.42 -0.18 5.09
CA LEU A 55 2.39 -1.62 4.97
C LEU A 55 1.93 -2.20 6.31
N GLN A 56 0.78 -2.83 6.31
CA GLN A 56 0.27 -3.60 7.44
C GLN A 56 0.70 -5.05 7.29
N VAL A 57 1.17 -5.64 8.39
CA VAL A 57 1.53 -7.05 8.48
C VAL A 57 0.62 -7.71 9.50
N TYR A 58 -0.01 -8.80 9.09
CA TYR A 58 -0.90 -9.59 9.92
C TYR A 58 -0.36 -11.01 10.08
N GLN A 59 -0.63 -11.61 11.23
CA GLN A 59 -0.42 -13.03 11.50
C GLN A 59 -1.66 -13.56 12.23
N GLN A 60 -2.20 -14.70 11.78
CA GLN A 60 -3.41 -15.29 12.38
C GLN A 60 -4.57 -14.28 12.53
N ASN A 61 -4.77 -13.45 11.51
CA ASN A 61 -5.78 -12.38 11.44
C ASN A 61 -5.57 -11.22 12.44
N CYS A 62 -4.47 -11.20 13.19
CA CYS A 62 -4.09 -10.10 14.08
C CYS A 62 -3.12 -9.14 13.38
N LEU A 63 -3.34 -7.83 13.50
CA LEU A 63 -2.38 -6.83 13.02
C LEU A 63 -1.19 -6.79 13.96
N ILE A 64 -0.02 -7.23 13.50
CA ILE A 64 1.20 -7.31 14.31
C ILE A 64 2.18 -6.17 14.02
N ALA A 65 2.08 -5.52 12.84
CA ALA A 65 2.84 -4.32 12.53
C ALA A 65 2.13 -3.41 11.52
N ASP A 66 2.40 -2.10 11.61
CA ASP A 66 2.02 -1.09 10.61
C ASP A 66 3.22 -0.17 10.34
N TYR A 67 3.88 -0.39 9.22
CA TYR A 67 5.09 0.34 8.84
C TYR A 67 4.77 1.51 7.92
N GLN A 68 5.49 2.61 8.12
CA GLN A 68 5.54 3.69 7.14
C GLN A 68 6.43 3.29 5.96
N THR A 69 5.96 3.48 4.74
CA THR A 69 6.69 3.12 3.52
C THR A 69 6.86 4.32 2.59
N PRO A 70 7.81 4.27 1.63
CA PRO A 70 7.89 5.27 0.56
C PRO A 70 6.56 5.38 -0.20
N LYS A 71 6.32 6.54 -0.81
CA LYS A 71 5.15 6.72 -1.67
C LYS A 71 5.18 5.73 -2.84
N ASN A 72 4.02 5.20 -3.22
CA ASN A 72 3.88 4.20 -4.28
C ASN A 72 4.54 2.83 -4.00
N PHE A 73 4.90 2.54 -2.75
CA PHE A 73 5.37 1.23 -2.31
C PHE A 73 4.34 0.10 -2.51
N THR A 74 4.74 -0.97 -3.18
CA THR A 74 3.87 -2.14 -3.42
C THR A 74 4.62 -3.41 -3.04
N PHE A 75 4.11 -4.16 -2.06
CA PHE A 75 4.70 -5.44 -1.68
C PHE A 75 4.50 -6.47 -2.78
N LEU A 76 5.57 -7.19 -3.12
CA LEU A 76 5.59 -8.15 -4.23
C LEU A 76 5.60 -9.60 -3.73
N GLY A 77 6.35 -9.90 -2.68
CA GLY A 77 6.44 -11.26 -2.14
C GLY A 77 7.76 -11.55 -1.44
N TYR A 78 7.96 -12.84 -1.13
CA TYR A 78 9.15 -13.36 -0.48
C TYR A 78 9.89 -14.33 -1.40
N ILE A 79 11.21 -14.15 -1.49
CA ILE A 79 12.13 -15.14 -2.06
C ILE A 79 13.29 -15.24 -1.09
N SER A 80 13.48 -16.43 -0.52
CA SER A 80 14.45 -16.63 0.56
C SER A 80 15.84 -16.04 0.22
N PRO A 81 16.46 -15.25 1.13
CA PRO A 81 16.01 -14.93 2.49
C PRO A 81 15.29 -13.57 2.62
N TRP A 82 14.74 -13.00 1.54
CA TRP A 82 14.31 -11.60 1.49
C TRP A 82 12.86 -11.37 1.07
N PHE A 83 12.30 -10.28 1.57
CA PHE A 83 11.07 -9.70 1.07
C PHE A 83 11.37 -8.64 0.00
N TYR A 84 10.46 -8.54 -0.97
CA TYR A 84 10.58 -7.64 -2.10
C TYR A 84 9.36 -6.73 -2.23
N ALA A 85 9.62 -5.50 -2.65
CA ALA A 85 8.59 -4.52 -2.99
C ALA A 85 9.06 -3.64 -4.14
N SER A 86 8.12 -3.01 -4.85
CA SER A 86 8.43 -2.00 -5.86
C SER A 86 8.11 -0.60 -5.35
N GLY A 87 8.85 0.38 -5.85
CA GLY A 87 8.52 1.80 -5.75
C GLY A 87 7.72 2.32 -6.95
N PRO A 88 7.64 3.64 -7.13
CA PRO A 88 7.09 4.24 -8.35
C PRO A 88 7.90 3.81 -9.58
N LEU A 89 7.19 3.69 -10.71
CA LEU A 89 7.78 3.41 -12.01
C LEU A 89 8.11 4.71 -12.73
N ASP A 90 9.32 4.82 -13.24
CA ASP A 90 9.74 5.89 -14.11
C ASP A 90 9.63 5.38 -15.55
N TYR A 91 8.50 5.67 -16.19
CA TYR A 91 8.23 5.23 -17.56
C TYR A 91 9.03 6.00 -18.61
N ASP A 92 9.42 7.25 -18.30
CA ASP A 92 10.16 8.10 -19.26
C ASP A 92 11.60 7.62 -19.41
N ASN A 93 12.20 7.13 -18.31
CA ASN A 93 13.57 6.60 -18.30
C ASN A 93 13.64 5.07 -18.29
N GLU A 94 12.49 4.38 -18.34
CA GLU A 94 12.36 2.92 -18.23
C GLU A 94 13.02 2.33 -16.97
N GLN A 95 12.89 3.03 -15.83
CA GLN A 95 13.49 2.62 -14.57
C GLN A 95 12.44 2.15 -13.54
N MET A 96 12.85 1.19 -12.73
CA MET A 96 12.07 0.66 -11.63
C MET A 96 12.91 0.61 -10.36
N ILE A 97 12.33 1.05 -9.26
CA ILE A 97 12.92 0.86 -7.93
C ILE A 97 12.40 -0.45 -7.35
N ILE A 98 13.32 -1.34 -6.98
CA ILE A 98 13.03 -2.55 -6.20
C ILE A 98 13.65 -2.40 -4.80
N TYR A 99 12.82 -2.55 -3.79
CA TYR A 99 13.24 -2.65 -2.40
C TYR A 99 13.43 -4.11 -2.04
N ARG A 100 14.51 -4.39 -1.31
CA ARG A 100 14.77 -5.68 -0.67
C ARG A 100 14.96 -5.43 0.82
N PHE A 101 14.21 -6.14 1.65
CA PHE A 101 14.24 -5.93 3.10
C PHE A 101 13.98 -7.22 3.86
N ASN A 102 14.27 -7.19 5.15
CA ASN A 102 13.97 -8.27 6.09
C ASN A 102 13.17 -7.72 7.26
N LEU A 103 12.41 -8.59 7.90
CA LEU A 103 11.60 -8.27 9.06
C LEU A 103 12.35 -8.79 10.28
N ASN A 104 13.42 -8.11 10.67
CA ASN A 104 14.31 -8.60 11.73
C ASN A 104 13.67 -8.54 13.14
N ASP A 105 12.48 -7.95 13.28
CA ASP A 105 11.79 -7.69 14.55
C ASP A 105 10.34 -8.22 14.59
N LEU A 106 9.98 -9.17 13.71
CA LEU A 106 8.68 -9.86 13.73
C LEU A 106 8.80 -11.30 14.25
#